data_AF-A0AAE1X009-F1
#
_entry.id   AF-A0AAE1X009-F1
#
_cell.length_a   1.000
_cell.length_b   1.000
_cell.length_c   1.000
_cell.angle_alpha   90.00
_cell.angle_beta   90.00
_cell.angle_gamma   90.00
#
_symmetry.space_group_name_H-M   'P 1'
#
loop_
_entity.id
_entity.type
_entity.pdbx_description
1 polymer ?
#
loop_
_entity_poly.entity_id
_entity_poly.type
_entity_poly.pdbx_seq_one_letter_code
_entity_poly.pdbx_strand_id
1 'polypeptide(L)'
;MCLISDRHAGLIKAVREGPDFVSPHGVHRYCLRHVCSNFNNTIKNVVLKDLCWQAGSEYQLRKFNRIMDEIKKQDVKAFAYLDAINKEKWTASHDGGWRCGILTTNMSECINGVLKGARRLPVSALVEITLERTVHYFHVRAMKGQKMLQNNQLWTDFACKMFISWQQKAVEHTVTKYSHAQQSASVVTRRQGRHGMNTHVVKIVNRECSCGKWNQFGIPCSDAQKVCGAYNISAASMVKDYYDVMAYNNTYSKHFEPVQSEDYWMIQISSWSTTPTIRTVTCPGRNQTTRIHNEMDWRQTRARQEAQQQQGDSSIQENVP
;
A
#
# COMPACT_ATOMS: atom_id res chain seq x y z
N MET A 1 -8.78 -1.00 -11.54
CA MET A 1 -7.63 -0.25 -10.97
C MET A 1 -8.04 0.39 -9.64
N CYS A 2 -7.13 0.59 -8.68
CA CYS A 2 -7.42 1.22 -7.39
C CYS A 2 -6.54 2.46 -7.15
N LEU A 3 -7.17 3.63 -6.99
CA LEU A 3 -6.50 4.86 -6.57
C LEU A 3 -6.57 5.01 -5.05
N ILE A 4 -5.42 5.16 -4.40
CA ILE A 4 -5.32 5.46 -2.97
C ILE A 4 -4.81 6.89 -2.82
N SER A 5 -5.59 7.76 -2.15
CA SER A 5 -5.21 9.17 -1.98
C SER A 5 -5.46 9.70 -0.57
N ASP A 6 -4.99 10.92 -0.32
CA ASP A 6 -5.50 11.74 0.79
C ASP A 6 -7.00 12.09 0.58
N ARG A 7 -7.65 12.55 1.65
CA ARG A 7 -9.05 12.99 1.73
C ARG A 7 -9.24 14.49 1.48
N HIS A 8 -8.33 15.14 0.76
CA HIS A 8 -8.49 16.54 0.39
C HIS A 8 -9.73 16.74 -0.49
N ALA A 9 -10.56 17.75 -0.19
CA ALA A 9 -11.85 17.96 -0.84
C ALA A 9 -11.75 18.10 -2.37
N GLY A 10 -10.72 18.82 -2.85
CA GLY A 10 -10.47 18.97 -4.29
C GLY A 10 -10.16 17.65 -5.01
N LEU A 11 -9.42 16.74 -4.36
CA LEU A 11 -9.12 15.41 -4.93
C LEU A 11 -10.38 14.55 -4.99
N ILE A 12 -11.18 14.55 -3.93
CA ILE A 12 -12.43 13.78 -3.88
C ILE A 12 -13.39 14.26 -4.97
N LYS A 13 -13.47 15.57 -5.21
CA LYS A 13 -14.28 16.15 -6.27
C LYS A 13 -13.78 15.71 -7.65
N ALA A 14 -12.49 15.89 -7.93
CA ALA A 14 -11.88 15.51 -9.22
C ALA A 14 -12.06 14.01 -9.53
N VAL A 15 -11.88 13.14 -8.53
CA VAL A 15 -12.06 11.69 -8.68
C VAL A 15 -13.53 11.31 -8.93
N ARG A 16 -14.48 12.04 -8.34
CA ARG A 16 -15.92 11.80 -8.54
C ARG A 16 -16.38 12.23 -9.94
N GLU A 17 -15.82 13.32 -10.45
CA GLU A 17 -16.16 13.88 -11.76
C GLU A 17 -15.44 13.16 -12.91
N GLY A 18 -14.30 12.51 -12.63
CA GLY A 18 -13.54 11.72 -13.60
C GLY A 18 -14.05 10.28 -13.78
N PRO A 19 -13.95 9.69 -14.99
CA PRO A 19 -14.49 8.36 -15.28
C PRO A 19 -13.63 7.19 -14.75
N ASP A 20 -12.32 7.41 -14.55
CA ASP A 20 -11.33 6.32 -14.45
C ASP A 20 -11.29 5.58 -13.10
N PHE A 21 -11.78 6.22 -12.03
CA PHE A 21 -11.65 5.72 -10.65
C PHE A 21 -13.01 5.53 -9.95
N VAL A 22 -14.06 5.45 -10.76
CA VAL A 22 -15.43 5.14 -10.34
C VAL A 22 -15.83 3.80 -10.98
N SER A 23 -16.65 3.04 -10.25
CA SER A 23 -17.14 1.75 -10.74
C SER A 23 -17.88 1.95 -12.08
N PRO A 24 -17.66 1.09 -13.10
CA PRO A 24 -16.89 -0.16 -13.08
C PRO A 24 -15.40 -0.04 -13.44
N HIS A 25 -14.92 1.13 -13.86
CA HIS A 25 -13.57 1.33 -14.42
C HIS A 25 -12.46 1.29 -13.35
N GLY A 26 -12.80 1.69 -12.13
CA GLY A 26 -11.87 1.62 -11.01
C GLY A 26 -12.54 1.90 -9.68
N VAL A 27 -11.73 1.89 -8.64
CA VAL A 27 -12.17 2.29 -7.31
C VAL A 27 -11.23 3.33 -6.73
N HIS A 28 -11.80 4.18 -5.90
CA HIS A 28 -11.04 5.13 -5.11
C HIS A 28 -11.11 4.78 -3.63
N ARG A 29 -9.98 4.83 -2.95
CA ARG A 29 -9.79 4.51 -1.54
C ARG A 29 -8.97 5.60 -0.84
N TYR A 30 -9.16 5.72 0.45
CA TYR A 30 -8.44 6.67 1.28
C TYR A 30 -7.22 6.01 1.90
N CYS A 31 -6.12 6.75 1.91
CA CYS A 31 -4.95 6.44 2.68
C CYS A 31 -5.33 6.36 4.16
N LEU A 32 -5.16 5.18 4.76
CA LEU A 32 -5.54 4.92 6.15
C LEU A 32 -4.82 5.87 7.12
N ARG A 33 -3.53 6.15 6.85
CA ARG A 33 -2.75 7.08 7.68
C ARG A 33 -3.36 8.49 7.69
N HIS A 34 -3.86 8.97 6.53
CA HIS A 34 -4.56 10.26 6.46
C HIS A 34 -5.93 10.20 7.13
N VAL A 35 -6.64 9.06 7.04
CA VAL A 35 -7.90 8.86 7.82
C VAL A 35 -7.62 8.99 9.31
N CYS A 36 -6.61 8.30 9.84
CA CYS A 36 -6.22 8.37 11.25
C CYS A 36 -5.75 9.78 11.66
N SER A 37 -5.04 10.49 10.78
CA SER A 37 -4.61 11.87 11.04
C SER A 37 -5.80 12.83 11.13
N ASN A 38 -6.73 12.79 10.16
CA ASN A 38 -7.94 13.63 10.17
C ASN A 38 -8.85 13.31 11.35
N PHE A 39 -8.99 12.02 11.68
CA PHE A 39 -9.67 11.56 12.89
C PHE A 39 -9.05 12.19 14.14
N ASN A 40 -7.73 12.11 14.30
CA ASN A 40 -7.04 12.64 15.48
C ASN A 40 -7.06 14.17 15.56
N ASN A 41 -7.13 14.89 14.43
CA ASN A 41 -7.31 16.34 14.43
C ASN A 41 -8.66 16.75 15.05
N THR A 42 -9.68 15.90 14.92
CA THR A 42 -11.04 16.14 15.43
C THR A 42 -11.20 15.63 16.86
N ILE A 43 -10.81 14.38 17.11
CA ILE A 43 -11.03 13.69 18.40
C ILE A 43 -9.92 13.99 19.41
N LYS A 44 -8.70 14.29 18.95
CA LYS A 44 -7.52 14.64 19.77
C LYS A 44 -7.20 13.61 20.85
N ASN A 45 -7.30 12.33 20.51
CA ASN A 45 -7.01 11.21 21.42
C ASN A 45 -6.13 10.16 20.72
N VAL A 46 -4.92 9.96 21.25
CA VAL A 46 -3.90 9.07 20.67
C VAL A 46 -4.32 7.60 20.75
N VAL A 47 -4.95 7.18 21.85
CA VAL A 47 -5.42 5.79 22.02
C VAL A 47 -6.50 5.47 20.99
N LEU A 48 -7.47 6.36 20.82
CA LEU A 48 -8.53 6.21 19.81
C LEU A 48 -7.96 6.27 18.39
N LYS A 49 -6.90 7.06 18.14
CA LYS A 49 -6.20 7.08 16.85
C LYS A 49 -5.55 5.73 16.55
N ASP A 50 -4.92 5.10 17.53
CA ASP A 50 -4.30 3.79 17.36
C ASP A 50 -5.37 2.71 17.14
N LEU A 51 -6.52 2.79 17.83
CA LEU A 51 -7.68 1.94 17.55
C LEU A 51 -8.25 2.17 16.13
N CYS A 52 -8.32 3.42 15.65
CA CYS A 52 -8.69 3.73 14.28
C CYS A 52 -7.75 3.06 13.25
N TRP A 53 -6.43 3.08 13.51
CA TRP A 53 -5.47 2.38 12.65
C TRP A 53 -5.71 0.87 12.68
N GLN A 54 -5.90 0.29 13.87
CA GLN A 54 -6.19 -1.14 14.02
C GLN A 54 -7.47 -1.54 13.28
N ALA A 55 -8.56 -0.77 13.43
CA ALA A 55 -9.81 -1.03 12.72
C ALA A 55 -9.61 -0.97 11.20
N GLY A 56 -8.98 0.09 10.68
CA GLY A 56 -8.81 0.26 9.25
C GLY A 56 -7.86 -0.74 8.59
N SER A 57 -6.89 -1.28 9.34
CA SER A 57 -5.91 -2.27 8.85
C SER A 57 -6.36 -3.72 9.00
N GLU A 58 -7.50 -3.97 9.65
CA GLU A 58 -7.98 -5.32 9.92
C GLU A 58 -8.66 -5.95 8.70
N TYR A 59 -8.34 -7.23 8.45
CA TYR A 59 -8.90 -7.99 7.32
C TYR A 59 -10.15 -8.78 7.70
N GLN A 60 -10.32 -9.08 8.99
CA GLN A 60 -11.44 -9.87 9.48
C GLN A 60 -12.58 -8.98 9.97
N LEU A 61 -13.78 -9.15 9.41
CA LEU A 61 -14.96 -8.38 9.78
C LEU A 61 -15.26 -8.46 11.29
N ARG A 62 -15.14 -9.66 11.88
CA ARG A 62 -15.34 -9.86 13.33
C ARG A 62 -14.40 -8.99 14.17
N LYS A 63 -13.11 -8.92 13.81
CA LYS A 63 -12.12 -8.15 14.56
C LYS A 63 -12.32 -6.65 14.33
N PHE A 64 -12.64 -6.24 13.10
CA PHE A 64 -13.03 -4.87 12.81
C PHE A 64 -14.21 -4.42 13.68
N ASN A 65 -15.30 -5.18 13.71
CA ASN A 65 -16.48 -4.86 14.53
C ASN A 65 -16.13 -4.76 16.01
N ARG A 66 -15.34 -5.69 16.53
CA ARG A 66 -14.87 -5.64 17.93
C ARG A 66 -14.09 -4.36 18.25
N ILE A 67 -13.23 -3.90 17.34
CA ILE A 67 -12.46 -2.66 17.54
C ILE A 67 -13.39 -1.44 17.43
N MET A 68 -14.34 -1.43 16.50
CA MET A 68 -15.34 -0.36 16.40
C MET A 68 -16.23 -0.27 17.66
N ASP A 69 -16.62 -1.40 18.23
CA ASP A 69 -17.36 -1.45 19.50
C ASP A 69 -16.52 -0.91 20.66
N GLU A 70 -15.22 -1.23 20.69
CA GLU A 70 -14.29 -0.70 21.69
C GLU A 70 -14.16 0.83 21.58
N ILE A 71 -14.03 1.36 20.36
CA ILE A 71 -14.04 2.81 20.10
C ILE A 71 -15.36 3.42 20.60
N LYS A 72 -16.50 2.78 20.32
CA LYS A 72 -17.83 3.27 20.75
C LYS A 72 -17.98 3.33 22.27
N LYS A 73 -17.44 2.34 22.98
CA LYS A 73 -17.45 2.31 24.46
C LYS A 73 -16.63 3.45 25.05
N GLN A 74 -15.50 3.78 24.43
CA GLN A 74 -14.61 4.84 24.90
C GLN A 74 -15.13 6.24 24.52
N ASP A 75 -15.62 6.41 23.30
CA ASP A 75 -16.17 7.68 22.82
C ASP A 75 -17.17 7.47 21.66
N VAL A 76 -18.44 7.79 21.92
CA VAL A 76 -19.53 7.69 20.94
C VAL A 76 -19.34 8.65 19.77
N LYS A 77 -18.78 9.84 19.98
CA LYS A 77 -18.50 10.82 18.91
C LYS A 77 -17.40 10.31 17.98
N ALA A 78 -16.37 9.68 18.55
CA ALA A 78 -15.31 9.04 17.77
C ALA A 78 -15.85 7.90 16.90
N PHE A 79 -16.72 7.05 17.44
CA PHE A 79 -17.41 6.02 16.67
C PHE A 79 -18.25 6.63 15.54
N ALA A 80 -19.09 7.62 15.84
CA ALA A 80 -19.96 8.27 14.86
C ALA A 80 -19.16 8.90 13.71
N TYR A 81 -18.01 9.52 14.02
CA TYR A 81 -17.11 10.07 13.01
C TYR A 81 -16.61 9.00 12.04
N LEU A 82 -16.18 7.84 12.54
CA LEU A 82 -15.65 6.76 11.69
C LEU A 82 -16.75 6.04 10.92
N ASP A 83 -17.92 5.85 11.54
CA ASP A 83 -19.07 5.19 10.94
C ASP A 83 -19.67 6.00 9.78
N ALA A 84 -19.58 7.34 9.85
CA ALA A 84 -19.96 8.24 8.77
C ALA A 84 -19.06 8.12 7.51
N ILE A 85 -17.85 7.56 7.63
CA ILE A 85 -16.97 7.33 6.48
C ILE A 85 -17.35 5.99 5.86
N ASN A 86 -17.66 5.96 4.57
CA ASN A 86 -17.90 4.71 3.83
C ASN A 86 -16.78 3.69 4.11
N LYS A 87 -17.13 2.54 4.70
CA LYS A 87 -16.20 1.52 5.20
C LYS A 87 -15.31 0.97 4.10
N GLU A 88 -15.81 0.81 2.87
CA GLU A 88 -15.00 0.37 1.72
C GLU A 88 -13.87 1.35 1.43
N LYS A 89 -14.08 2.65 1.66
CA LYS A 89 -13.10 3.69 1.36
C LYS A 89 -11.90 3.69 2.31
N TRP A 90 -12.02 3.21 3.55
CA TRP A 90 -10.93 3.34 4.53
C TRP A 90 -10.50 2.04 5.21
N THR A 91 -11.35 1.02 5.25
CA THR A 91 -11.04 -0.26 5.91
C THR A 91 -10.56 -1.32 4.93
N ALA A 92 -9.68 -2.23 5.36
CA ALA A 92 -9.25 -3.37 4.56
C ALA A 92 -10.32 -4.48 4.51
N SER A 93 -11.02 -4.71 5.62
CA SER A 93 -12.08 -5.75 5.73
C SER A 93 -13.26 -5.57 4.77
N HIS A 94 -13.58 -4.33 4.38
CA HIS A 94 -14.68 -4.02 3.44
C HIS A 94 -14.16 -3.63 2.06
N ASP A 95 -12.84 -3.67 1.83
CA ASP A 95 -12.24 -3.11 0.62
C ASP A 95 -12.55 -3.94 -0.63
N GLY A 96 -12.91 -5.21 -0.48
CA GLY A 96 -13.04 -6.16 -1.59
C GLY A 96 -11.70 -6.63 -2.16
N GLY A 97 -10.57 -6.31 -1.51
CA GLY A 97 -9.22 -6.68 -1.96
C GLY A 97 -8.62 -5.77 -3.03
N TRP A 98 -9.32 -4.68 -3.38
CA TRP A 98 -8.90 -3.72 -4.40
C TRP A 98 -7.55 -3.05 -4.13
N ARG A 99 -7.17 -2.89 -2.86
CA ARG A 99 -5.90 -2.27 -2.45
C ARG A 99 -4.71 -3.22 -2.48
N CYS A 100 -4.89 -4.52 -2.71
CA CYS A 100 -3.82 -5.51 -2.70
C CYS A 100 -2.92 -5.44 -1.44
N GLY A 101 -3.50 -5.11 -0.28
CA GLY A 101 -2.78 -4.92 0.99
C GLY A 101 -2.14 -3.54 1.21
N ILE A 102 -2.21 -2.62 0.23
CA ILE A 102 -1.65 -1.27 0.35
C ILE A 102 -2.63 -0.38 1.13
N LEU A 103 -2.25 0.02 2.35
CA LEU A 103 -3.11 0.85 3.21
C LEU A 103 -2.78 2.33 3.16
N THR A 104 -1.59 2.69 2.66
CA THR A 104 -1.07 4.05 2.72
C THR A 104 -0.52 4.53 1.39
N THR A 105 -0.35 5.83 1.27
CA THR A 105 0.25 6.51 0.11
C THR A 105 1.78 6.56 0.22
N ASN A 106 2.42 5.62 0.91
CA ASN A 106 3.88 5.62 1.11
C ASN A 106 4.65 5.69 -0.22
N MET A 107 4.16 5.04 -1.27
CA MET A 107 4.77 5.11 -2.61
C MET A 107 4.87 6.55 -3.13
N SER A 108 3.81 7.35 -2.97
CA SER A 108 3.84 8.77 -3.37
C SER A 108 4.78 9.59 -2.47
N GLU A 109 4.92 9.24 -1.20
CA GLU A 109 5.85 9.90 -0.28
C GLU A 109 7.31 9.59 -0.59
N CYS A 110 7.61 8.38 -1.05
CA CYS A 110 8.96 8.02 -1.51
C CYS A 110 9.39 8.92 -2.69
N ILE A 111 8.52 9.11 -3.69
CA ILE A 111 8.81 10.02 -4.82
C ILE A 111 8.94 11.47 -4.34
N ASN A 112 8.10 11.91 -3.41
CA ASN A 112 8.26 13.22 -2.77
C ASN A 112 9.63 13.39 -2.08
N GLY A 113 10.16 12.31 -1.50
CA GLY A 113 11.50 12.27 -0.92
C GLY A 113 12.60 12.43 -1.98
N VAL A 114 12.49 11.70 -3.10
CA VAL A 114 13.41 11.78 -4.25
C VAL A 114 13.49 13.21 -4.78
N LEU A 115 12.34 13.87 -4.93
CA LEU A 115 12.26 15.22 -5.49
C LEU A 115 12.54 16.34 -4.47
N LYS A 116 12.75 16.01 -3.19
CA LYS A 116 12.85 17.03 -2.11
C LYS A 116 13.97 18.04 -2.36
N GLY A 117 15.12 17.60 -2.84
CA GLY A 117 16.26 18.46 -3.17
C GLY A 117 16.00 19.35 -4.40
N ALA A 118 15.24 18.84 -5.38
CA ALA A 118 14.94 19.53 -6.63
C ALA A 118 13.95 20.68 -6.47
N ARG A 119 13.13 20.70 -5.41
CA ARG A 119 12.06 21.70 -5.21
C ARG A 119 12.53 23.15 -5.10
N ARG A 120 13.82 23.38 -4.82
CA ARG A 120 14.40 24.73 -4.72
C ARG A 120 15.21 25.11 -5.97
N LEU A 121 15.25 24.23 -6.96
CA LEU A 121 15.95 24.44 -8.22
C LEU A 121 14.97 24.96 -9.29
N PRO A 122 15.46 25.47 -10.42
CA PRO A 122 14.62 25.83 -11.56
C PRO A 122 13.71 24.69 -12.00
N VAL A 123 12.59 25.02 -12.65
CA VAL A 123 11.63 24.02 -13.17
C VAL A 123 12.31 23.02 -14.10
N SER A 124 13.28 23.47 -14.91
CA SER A 124 14.09 22.60 -15.77
C SER A 124 14.81 21.50 -14.98
N ALA A 125 15.47 21.84 -13.87
CA ALA A 125 16.13 20.86 -13.01
C ALA A 125 15.13 19.87 -12.37
N LEU A 126 13.91 20.30 -12.05
CA LEU A 126 12.88 19.41 -11.55
C LEU A 126 12.43 18.40 -12.62
N VAL A 127 12.26 18.85 -13.86
CA VAL A 127 11.93 17.98 -15.00
C VAL A 127 13.06 16.99 -15.27
N GLU A 128 14.30 17.46 -15.32
CA GLU A 128 15.50 16.65 -15.54
C GLU A 128 15.65 15.56 -14.46
N ILE A 129 15.63 15.94 -13.17
CA ILE A 129 15.72 14.97 -12.07
C ILE A 129 14.57 13.95 -12.12
N THR A 130 13.37 14.38 -12.50
CA THR A 130 12.22 13.47 -12.63
C THR A 130 12.46 12.45 -13.74
N LEU A 131 12.96 12.90 -14.90
CA LEU A 131 13.29 12.03 -16.02
C LEU A 131 14.40 11.05 -15.63
N GLU A 132 15.55 11.55 -15.16
CA GLU A 132 16.71 10.73 -14.78
C GLU A 132 16.34 9.64 -13.76
N ARG A 133 15.59 10.01 -12.72
CA ARG A 133 15.14 9.06 -11.69
C ARG A 133 14.16 8.04 -12.25
N THR A 134 13.27 8.46 -13.15
CA THR A 134 12.34 7.54 -13.81
C THR A 134 13.09 6.54 -14.65
N VAL A 135 14.03 6.98 -15.49
CA VAL A 135 14.90 6.12 -16.32
C VAL A 135 15.67 5.13 -15.44
N HIS A 136 16.34 5.62 -14.41
CA HIS A 136 17.09 4.78 -13.48
C HIS A 136 16.21 3.70 -12.83
N TYR A 137 15.04 4.08 -12.30
CA TYR A 137 14.14 3.10 -11.68
C TYR A 137 13.56 2.11 -12.68
N PHE A 138 13.20 2.54 -13.89
CA PHE A 138 12.74 1.62 -14.94
C PHE A 138 13.81 0.59 -15.27
N HIS A 139 15.06 1.04 -15.45
CA HIS A 139 16.19 0.15 -15.73
C HIS A 139 16.44 -0.86 -14.60
N VAL A 140 16.52 -0.39 -13.35
CA VAL A 140 16.71 -1.27 -12.18
C VAL A 140 15.57 -2.28 -12.05
N ARG A 141 14.32 -1.88 -12.33
CA ARG A 141 13.15 -2.76 -12.26
C ARG A 141 13.14 -3.78 -13.40
N ALA A 142 13.49 -3.38 -14.62
CA ALA A 142 13.63 -4.29 -15.76
C ALA A 142 14.71 -5.34 -15.49
N MET A 143 15.90 -4.94 -15.02
CA MET A 143 17.00 -5.86 -14.65
C MET A 143 16.56 -6.84 -13.56
N LYS A 144 15.80 -6.38 -12.57
CA LYS A 144 15.20 -7.26 -11.56
C LYS A 144 14.22 -8.27 -12.16
N GLY A 145 13.40 -7.84 -13.12
CA GLY A 145 12.48 -8.69 -13.87
C GLY A 145 13.21 -9.80 -14.64
N GLN A 146 14.28 -9.44 -15.32
CA GLN A 146 15.13 -10.39 -16.07
C GLN A 146 15.79 -11.40 -15.14
N LYS A 147 16.31 -10.97 -13.99
CA LYS A 147 16.88 -11.87 -12.99
C LYS A 147 15.87 -12.89 -12.47
N MET A 148 14.62 -12.46 -12.20
CA MET A 148 13.56 -13.39 -11.79
C MET A 148 13.24 -14.41 -12.88
N LEU A 149 13.26 -13.99 -14.16
CA LEU A 149 13.02 -14.87 -15.30
C LEU A 149 14.15 -15.90 -15.48
N GLN A 150 15.41 -15.46 -15.40
CA GLN A 150 16.59 -16.35 -15.46
C GLN A 150 16.58 -17.40 -14.34
N ASN A 151 16.02 -17.06 -13.19
CA ASN A 151 15.85 -17.99 -12.06
C ASN A 151 14.63 -18.92 -12.21
N ASN A 152 13.92 -18.91 -13.35
CA ASN A 152 12.67 -19.63 -13.57
C ASN A 152 11.61 -19.37 -12.47
N GLN A 153 11.59 -18.15 -11.93
CA GLN A 153 10.64 -17.77 -10.90
C GLN A 153 9.25 -17.52 -11.52
N LEU A 154 8.21 -18.09 -10.94
CA LEU A 154 6.84 -17.94 -11.44
C LEU A 154 6.25 -16.55 -11.11
N TRP A 155 6.47 -16.09 -9.88
CA TRP A 155 5.89 -14.83 -9.38
C TRP A 155 6.95 -13.84 -8.93
N THR A 156 6.58 -12.58 -8.73
CA THR A 156 7.46 -11.58 -8.13
C THR A 156 8.00 -12.02 -6.76
N ASP A 157 9.17 -11.51 -6.36
CA ASP A 157 9.78 -11.81 -5.05
C ASP A 157 8.81 -11.65 -3.87
N PHE A 158 7.95 -10.63 -3.94
CA PHE A 158 6.95 -10.36 -2.90
C PHE A 158 5.98 -11.55 -2.78
N ALA A 159 5.42 -11.98 -3.91
CA ALA A 159 4.47 -13.09 -3.95
C ALA A 159 5.13 -14.41 -3.54
N CYS A 160 6.35 -14.71 -4.04
CA CYS A 160 7.09 -15.91 -3.66
C CYS A 160 7.38 -15.95 -2.15
N LYS A 161 7.94 -14.88 -1.59
CA LYS A 161 8.25 -14.80 -0.15
C LYS A 161 7.00 -14.98 0.71
N MET A 162 5.90 -14.32 0.32
CA MET A 162 4.65 -14.40 1.07
C MET A 162 4.01 -15.79 0.97
N PHE A 163 3.98 -16.39 -0.24
CA PHE A 163 3.44 -17.72 -0.47
C PHE A 163 4.18 -18.78 0.37
N ILE A 164 5.53 -18.79 0.32
CA ILE A 164 6.37 -19.72 1.08
C ILE A 164 6.18 -19.53 2.59
N SER A 165 6.17 -18.28 3.08
CA SER A 165 5.94 -18.01 4.50
C SER A 165 4.58 -18.52 5.00
N TRP A 166 3.54 -18.40 4.17
CA TRP A 166 2.22 -18.93 4.50
C TRP A 166 2.14 -20.44 4.38
N GLN A 167 2.88 -21.05 3.46
CA GLN A 167 2.98 -22.50 3.33
C GLN A 167 3.58 -23.14 4.58
N GLN A 168 4.66 -22.55 5.10
CA GLN A 168 5.28 -23.01 6.35
C GLN A 168 4.28 -22.95 7.52
N LYS A 169 3.46 -21.90 7.60
CA LYS A 169 2.41 -21.77 8.64
C LYS A 169 1.28 -22.80 8.45
N ALA A 170 0.93 -23.12 7.21
CA ALA A 170 -0.15 -24.05 6.89
C ALA A 170 0.10 -25.47 7.43
N VAL A 171 1.37 -25.90 7.54
CA VAL A 171 1.75 -27.21 8.07
C VAL A 171 1.10 -27.46 9.44
N GLU A 172 1.11 -26.45 10.29
CA GLU A 172 0.64 -26.51 11.69
C GLU A 172 -0.88 -26.45 11.85
N HIS A 173 -1.62 -26.16 10.78
CA HIS A 173 -3.08 -26.02 10.84
C HIS A 173 -3.75 -27.40 10.80
N THR A 174 -4.94 -27.52 11.39
CA THR A 174 -5.80 -28.71 11.21
C THR A 174 -6.96 -28.37 10.30
N VAL A 175 -7.45 -29.36 9.55
CA VAL A 175 -8.49 -29.18 8.54
C VAL A 175 -9.59 -30.21 8.70
N THR A 176 -10.84 -29.76 8.59
CA THR A 176 -12.02 -30.63 8.54
C THR A 176 -12.79 -30.31 7.26
N LYS A 177 -12.91 -31.29 6.37
CA LYS A 177 -13.63 -31.15 5.09
C LYS A 177 -15.14 -31.19 5.31
N TYR A 178 -15.90 -30.36 4.59
CA TYR A 178 -17.37 -30.31 4.69
C TYR A 178 -18.08 -30.61 3.37
N SER A 179 -17.60 -30.06 2.24
CA SER A 179 -18.24 -30.27 0.93
C SER A 179 -17.20 -30.56 -0.13
N HIS A 180 -17.38 -31.65 -0.88
CA HIS A 180 -16.57 -31.93 -2.07
C HIS A 180 -16.96 -31.02 -3.25
N ALA A 181 -18.25 -30.77 -3.46
CA ALA A 181 -18.73 -29.93 -4.56
C ALA A 181 -18.26 -28.47 -4.45
N GLN A 182 -18.32 -27.88 -3.26
CA GLN A 182 -17.83 -26.51 -3.01
C GLN A 182 -16.35 -26.46 -2.61
N GLN A 183 -15.72 -27.62 -2.43
CA GLN A 183 -14.35 -27.75 -1.90
C GLN A 183 -14.16 -26.89 -0.64
N SER A 184 -15.11 -27.03 0.29
CA SER A 184 -15.20 -26.18 1.49
C SER A 184 -14.75 -26.93 2.73
N ALA A 185 -13.97 -26.26 3.58
CA ALA A 185 -13.46 -26.82 4.83
C ALA A 185 -13.40 -25.78 5.95
N SER A 186 -13.40 -26.27 7.19
CA SER A 186 -12.96 -25.49 8.34
C SER A 186 -11.48 -25.73 8.61
N VAL A 187 -10.77 -24.70 9.03
CA VAL A 187 -9.36 -24.73 9.38
C VAL A 187 -9.19 -24.16 10.77
N VAL A 188 -8.54 -24.90 11.66
CA VAL A 188 -8.16 -24.39 12.98
C VAL A 188 -6.68 -24.05 12.96
N THR A 189 -6.39 -22.76 13.17
CA THR A 189 -5.00 -22.27 13.25
C THR A 189 -4.34 -22.72 14.55
N ARG A 190 -3.05 -23.08 14.52
CA ARG A 190 -2.29 -23.38 15.75
C ARG A 190 -2.24 -22.16 16.68
N ARG A 191 -2.21 -22.41 17.99
CA ARG A 191 -1.94 -21.39 18.99
C ARG A 191 -0.49 -20.91 18.89
N GLN A 192 -0.29 -19.62 18.68
CA GLN A 192 1.00 -18.94 18.79
C GLN A 192 0.89 -17.84 19.86
N GLY A 193 1.38 -18.16 21.07
CA GLY A 193 1.29 -17.27 22.24
C GLY A 193 -0.15 -16.99 22.69
N ARG A 194 -0.52 -15.69 22.74
CA ARG A 194 -1.88 -15.21 23.05
C ARG A 194 -2.82 -15.18 21.83
N HIS A 195 -2.36 -15.60 20.66
CA HIS A 195 -3.10 -15.61 19.41
C HIS A 195 -3.20 -17.03 18.82
N GLY A 196 -4.17 -17.28 17.93
CA GLY A 196 -4.39 -18.59 17.30
C GLY A 196 -5.64 -19.30 17.81
N MET A 197 -5.85 -20.57 17.42
CA MET A 197 -7.10 -21.32 17.61
C MET A 197 -8.34 -20.65 17.02
N ASN A 198 -8.15 -19.76 16.04
CA ASN A 198 -9.28 -19.28 15.26
C ASN A 198 -9.69 -20.36 14.27
N THR A 199 -10.99 -20.58 14.18
CA THR A 199 -11.60 -21.37 13.12
C THR A 199 -11.90 -20.45 11.95
N HIS A 200 -11.31 -20.75 10.79
CA HIS A 200 -11.61 -20.08 9.54
C HIS A 200 -12.33 -21.03 8.59
N VAL A 201 -13.18 -20.47 7.75
CA VAL A 201 -13.89 -21.20 6.69
C VAL A 201 -13.23 -20.85 5.37
N VAL A 202 -12.88 -21.87 4.60
CA VAL A 202 -12.33 -21.72 3.26
C VAL A 202 -13.30 -22.35 2.26
N LYS A 203 -13.55 -21.64 1.16
CA LYS A 203 -14.28 -22.13 0.00
C LYS A 203 -13.37 -21.99 -1.23
N ILE A 204 -12.78 -23.09 -1.67
CA ILE A 204 -11.77 -23.05 -2.74
C ILE A 204 -12.37 -22.56 -4.07
N VAL A 205 -13.57 -23.05 -4.43
CA VAL A 205 -14.25 -22.69 -5.68
C VAL A 205 -14.43 -21.17 -5.81
N ASN A 206 -14.79 -20.50 -4.71
CA ASN A 206 -14.98 -19.05 -4.67
C ASN A 206 -13.67 -18.27 -4.47
N ARG A 207 -12.55 -18.95 -4.20
CA ARG A 207 -11.28 -18.35 -3.77
C ARG A 207 -11.42 -17.49 -2.51
N GLU A 208 -12.26 -17.94 -1.58
CA GLU A 208 -12.60 -17.20 -0.37
C GLU A 208 -12.04 -17.86 0.88
N CYS A 209 -11.56 -17.03 1.80
CA CYS A 209 -11.20 -17.45 3.15
C CYS A 209 -11.69 -16.41 4.15
N SER A 210 -12.36 -16.84 5.22
CA SER A 210 -12.89 -15.94 6.26
C SER A 210 -11.80 -15.22 7.07
N CYS A 211 -10.53 -15.59 6.92
CA CYS A 211 -9.42 -14.83 7.48
C CYS A 211 -9.15 -13.50 6.74
N GLY A 212 -9.78 -13.28 5.57
CA GLY A 212 -9.74 -12.06 4.76
C GLY A 212 -8.48 -11.89 3.91
N LYS A 213 -7.37 -12.56 4.27
CA LYS A 213 -6.07 -12.39 3.61
C LYS A 213 -6.06 -12.81 2.15
N TRP A 214 -6.74 -13.91 1.80
CA TRP A 214 -6.73 -14.40 0.43
C TRP A 214 -7.33 -13.35 -0.53
N ASN A 215 -8.50 -12.82 -0.18
CA ASN A 215 -9.13 -11.75 -0.96
C ASN A 215 -8.26 -10.49 -0.98
N GLN A 216 -7.67 -10.11 0.16
CA GLN A 216 -6.88 -8.89 0.26
C GLN A 216 -5.61 -8.91 -0.59
N PHE A 217 -4.91 -10.04 -0.64
CA PHE A 217 -3.61 -10.12 -1.29
C PHE A 217 -3.68 -10.77 -2.67
N GLY A 218 -4.74 -11.50 -3.00
CA GLY A 218 -4.81 -12.29 -4.23
C GLY A 218 -3.86 -13.51 -4.23
N ILE A 219 -3.34 -13.88 -3.06
CA ILE A 219 -2.45 -15.03 -2.85
C ILE A 219 -3.12 -15.93 -1.79
N PRO A 220 -3.21 -17.25 -2.00
CA PRO A 220 -3.80 -18.14 -1.02
C PRO A 220 -3.09 -18.05 0.33
N CYS A 221 -3.85 -17.69 1.37
CA CYS A 221 -3.34 -17.63 2.74
C CYS A 221 -3.03 -19.03 3.30
N SER A 222 -2.38 -19.10 4.46
CA SER A 222 -2.02 -20.40 5.08
C SER A 222 -3.22 -21.34 5.26
N ASP A 223 -4.39 -20.81 5.64
CA ASP A 223 -5.64 -21.60 5.72
C ASP A 223 -6.04 -22.17 4.35
N ALA A 224 -6.06 -21.32 3.32
CA ALA A 224 -6.41 -21.73 1.97
C ALA A 224 -5.45 -22.78 1.42
N GLN A 225 -4.14 -22.61 1.63
CA GLN A 225 -3.13 -23.58 1.22
C GLN A 225 -3.31 -24.93 1.93
N LYS A 226 -3.65 -24.94 3.23
CA LYS A 226 -3.95 -26.17 3.96
C LYS A 226 -5.15 -26.91 3.38
N VAL A 227 -6.22 -26.19 3.04
CA VAL A 227 -7.41 -26.79 2.43
C VAL A 227 -7.12 -27.27 1.02
N CYS A 228 -6.37 -26.52 0.22
CA CYS A 228 -5.94 -26.94 -1.12
C CYS A 228 -5.20 -28.28 -1.04
N GLY A 229 -4.22 -28.41 -0.14
CA GLY A 229 -3.52 -29.68 0.09
C GLY A 229 -4.46 -30.81 0.50
N ALA A 230 -5.44 -30.54 1.36
CA ALA A 230 -6.42 -31.54 1.78
C ALA A 230 -7.27 -32.07 0.59
N TYR A 231 -7.57 -31.22 -0.39
CA TYR A 231 -8.32 -31.59 -1.60
C TYR A 231 -7.43 -31.99 -2.79
N ASN A 232 -6.10 -32.13 -2.60
CA ASN A 232 -5.13 -32.40 -3.66
C ASN A 232 -5.16 -31.36 -4.80
N ILE A 233 -5.36 -30.10 -4.45
CA ILE A 233 -5.38 -28.97 -5.39
C ILE A 233 -4.10 -28.16 -5.20
N SER A 234 -3.49 -27.75 -6.30
CA SER A 234 -2.33 -26.86 -6.26
C SER A 234 -2.77 -25.45 -5.85
N ALA A 235 -2.38 -25.00 -4.66
CA ALA A 235 -2.62 -23.62 -4.25
C ALA A 235 -1.87 -22.61 -5.15
N ALA A 236 -0.76 -23.03 -5.78
CA ALA A 236 0.02 -22.18 -6.67
C ALA A 236 -0.81 -21.64 -7.85
N SER A 237 -1.72 -22.45 -8.41
CA SER A 237 -2.58 -22.03 -9.54
C SER A 237 -3.63 -20.97 -9.16
N MET A 238 -3.70 -20.60 -7.89
CA MET A 238 -4.68 -19.63 -7.39
C MET A 238 -4.09 -18.27 -7.03
N VAL A 239 -2.77 -18.10 -7.20
CA VAL A 239 -2.12 -16.79 -7.16
C VAL A 239 -2.63 -15.95 -8.33
N LYS A 240 -2.94 -14.67 -8.07
CA LYS A 240 -3.36 -13.73 -9.12
C LYS A 240 -2.23 -13.45 -10.10
N ASP A 241 -2.60 -13.39 -11.37
CA ASP A 241 -1.78 -13.14 -12.56
C ASP A 241 -0.93 -11.86 -12.51
N TYR A 242 -1.43 -10.79 -11.87
CA TYR A 242 -0.66 -9.55 -11.73
C TYR A 242 0.61 -9.70 -10.86
N TYR A 243 0.83 -10.85 -10.21
CA TYR A 243 2.11 -11.18 -9.58
C TYR A 243 3.06 -11.97 -10.47
N ASP A 244 2.65 -12.40 -11.66
CA ASP A 244 3.50 -13.19 -12.53
C ASP A 244 4.74 -12.41 -12.96
N VAL A 245 5.89 -13.09 -13.05
CA VAL A 245 7.14 -12.48 -13.51
C VAL A 245 6.99 -11.95 -14.93
N MET A 246 6.17 -12.58 -15.77
CA MET A 246 5.87 -12.09 -17.12
C MET A 246 5.10 -10.78 -17.09
N ALA A 247 4.04 -10.67 -16.27
CA ALA A 247 3.29 -9.42 -16.11
C ALA A 247 4.18 -8.28 -15.57
N TYR A 248 5.07 -8.60 -14.63
CA TYR A 248 6.07 -7.67 -14.11
C TYR A 248 7.03 -7.20 -15.22
N ASN A 249 7.61 -8.11 -16.00
CA ASN A 249 8.52 -7.75 -17.10
C ASN A 249 7.81 -6.92 -18.18
N ASN A 250 6.57 -7.25 -18.53
CA ASN A 250 5.76 -6.48 -19.47
C ASN A 250 5.56 -5.03 -19.01
N THR A 251 5.38 -4.81 -17.70
CA THR A 251 5.26 -3.46 -17.11
C THR A 251 6.48 -2.60 -17.38
N TYR A 252 7.67 -3.20 -17.43
CA TYR A 252 8.96 -2.51 -17.64
C TYR A 252 9.59 -2.80 -19.01
N SER A 253 8.78 -3.25 -19.98
CA SER A 253 9.26 -3.63 -21.32
C SER A 253 9.59 -2.44 -22.23
N LYS A 254 9.01 -1.27 -21.94
CA LYS A 254 9.30 -0.03 -22.65
C LYS A 254 10.64 0.54 -22.19
N HIS A 255 11.34 1.20 -23.11
CA HIS A 255 12.61 1.85 -22.87
C HIS A 255 12.51 3.36 -23.03
N PHE A 256 13.46 4.04 -22.42
CA PHE A 256 13.73 5.45 -22.66
C PHE A 256 14.92 5.56 -23.60
N GLU A 257 14.88 6.52 -24.51
CA GLU A 257 16.02 6.83 -25.39
C GLU A 257 16.93 7.87 -24.73
N PRO A 258 18.26 7.78 -24.93
CA PRO A 258 19.19 8.81 -24.48
C PRO A 258 18.86 10.18 -25.09
N VAL A 259 18.90 11.22 -24.28
CA VAL A 259 18.75 12.60 -24.73
C VAL A 259 20.15 13.15 -25.04
N GLN A 260 20.33 13.73 -26.23
CA GLN A 260 21.60 14.36 -26.62
C GLN A 260 21.84 15.66 -25.83
N SER A 261 23.06 16.19 -25.88
CA SER A 261 23.37 17.50 -25.31
C SER A 261 22.49 18.60 -25.92
N GLU A 262 22.24 19.65 -25.14
CA GLU A 262 21.36 20.78 -25.54
C GLU A 262 21.76 21.41 -26.88
N ASP A 263 23.06 21.44 -27.19
CA ASP A 263 23.60 21.95 -28.46
C ASP A 263 23.01 21.28 -29.72
N TYR A 264 22.46 20.07 -29.59
CA TYR A 264 21.89 19.31 -30.70
C TYR A 264 20.35 19.42 -30.79
N TRP A 265 19.71 20.13 -29.86
CA TRP A 265 18.25 20.19 -29.81
C TRP A 265 17.70 21.13 -30.88
N MET A 266 16.89 20.59 -31.80
CA MET A 266 16.15 21.41 -32.77
C MET A 266 14.91 22.05 -32.12
N ILE A 267 15.10 23.12 -31.35
CA ILE A 267 13.99 23.80 -30.65
C ILE A 267 13.25 24.74 -31.62
N GLN A 268 12.01 24.41 -31.97
CA GLN A 268 11.08 25.35 -32.62
C GLN A 268 10.40 26.21 -31.55
N ILE A 269 10.99 27.36 -31.22
CA ILE A 269 10.56 28.26 -30.12
C ILE A 269 9.24 29.00 -30.41
N SER A 270 8.70 28.92 -31.64
CA SER A 270 7.64 29.81 -32.13
C SER A 270 6.24 29.62 -31.53
N SER A 271 6.00 28.62 -30.66
CA SER A 271 4.66 28.32 -30.11
C SER A 271 4.52 28.47 -28.59
N TRP A 272 5.57 28.89 -27.88
CA TRP A 272 5.52 29.00 -26.42
C TRP A 272 4.97 30.37 -25.99
N SER A 273 3.66 30.42 -25.74
CA SER A 273 3.01 31.55 -25.07
C SER A 273 3.50 31.65 -23.62
N THR A 274 4.52 32.45 -23.37
CA THR A 274 5.00 32.81 -22.03
C THR A 274 4.12 33.89 -21.41
N THR A 275 2.88 33.53 -21.10
CA THR A 275 2.16 34.20 -20.01
C THR A 275 1.83 33.17 -18.96
N PRO A 276 2.78 32.81 -18.07
CA PRO A 276 2.32 32.37 -16.77
C PRO A 276 1.52 33.55 -16.23
N THR A 277 0.22 33.39 -16.01
CA THR A 277 -0.50 34.24 -15.08
C THR A 277 0.16 34.00 -13.73
N ILE A 278 1.28 34.69 -13.47
CA ILE A 278 1.92 34.73 -12.17
C ILE A 278 0.84 35.32 -11.30
N ARG A 279 0.14 34.49 -10.53
CA ARG A 279 -0.64 34.96 -9.40
C ARG A 279 0.37 35.59 -8.47
N THR A 280 0.57 36.90 -8.62
CA THR A 280 1.21 37.72 -7.61
C THR A 280 0.41 37.49 -6.34
N VAL A 281 1.03 36.82 -5.37
CA VAL A 281 0.44 36.62 -4.06
C VAL A 281 0.30 38.03 -3.47
N THR A 282 -0.91 38.57 -3.50
CA THR A 282 -1.22 39.95 -3.07
C THR A 282 -1.29 40.12 -1.55
N CYS A 283 -0.85 39.12 -0.77
CA CYS A 283 -0.85 39.20 0.69
C CYS A 283 0.59 39.38 1.21
N PRO A 284 0.87 40.42 2.03
CA PRO A 284 2.15 40.56 2.71
C PRO A 284 2.42 39.34 3.59
N GLY A 285 3.46 38.57 3.25
CA GLY A 285 3.85 37.38 4.00
C GLY A 285 4.77 36.48 3.19
N ARG A 286 5.84 35.97 3.83
CA ARG A 286 6.77 35.04 3.19
C ARG A 286 6.01 33.78 2.75
N ASN A 287 6.08 33.43 1.46
CA ASN A 287 5.59 32.15 0.96
C ASN A 287 6.18 31.02 1.81
N GLN A 288 5.34 30.27 2.51
CA GLN A 288 5.79 29.12 3.29
C GLN A 288 6.28 28.04 2.32
N THR A 289 7.61 27.88 2.24
CA THR A 289 8.28 26.87 1.39
C THR A 289 8.29 25.48 2.03
N THR A 290 8.00 25.42 3.32
CA THR A 290 7.82 24.19 4.09
C THR A 290 6.34 23.87 4.17
N ARG A 291 5.94 22.66 3.78
CA ARG A 291 4.62 22.10 4.12
C ARG A 291 4.39 22.30 5.62
N ILE A 292 3.18 22.73 6.00
CA ILE A 292 2.76 22.80 7.40
C ILE A 292 2.94 21.41 8.01
N HIS A 293 3.88 21.33 8.95
CA HIS A 293 4.16 20.09 9.65
C HIS A 293 2.95 19.70 10.47
N ASN A 294 2.46 18.48 10.26
CA ASN A 294 1.42 17.91 11.08
C ASN A 294 2.00 16.77 11.93
N GLU A 295 1.14 16.17 12.74
CA GLU A 295 1.53 15.11 13.65
C GLU A 295 2.17 13.89 12.96
N MET A 296 1.88 13.64 11.68
CA MET A 296 2.54 12.57 10.92
C MET A 296 4.02 12.86 10.66
N ASP A 297 4.37 14.13 10.47
CA ASP A 297 5.74 14.56 10.16
C ASP A 297 6.64 14.48 11.41
N TRP A 298 6.08 14.71 12.60
CA TRP A 298 6.79 14.55 13.88
C TRP A 298 7.17 13.09 14.15
N ARG A 299 6.28 12.13 13.88
CA ARG A 299 6.56 10.69 14.07
C ARG A 299 7.65 10.17 13.11
N GLN A 300 7.65 10.62 11.85
CA GLN A 300 8.70 10.25 10.89
C GLN A 300 10.07 10.79 11.30
N THR A 301 10.11 11.98 11.91
CA THR A 301 11.36 12.59 12.36
C THR A 301 11.95 11.81 13.55
N ARG A 302 11.13 11.44 14.54
CA ARG A 302 11.58 10.59 15.67
C ARG A 302 12.05 9.21 15.22
N ALA A 303 11.28 8.52 14.36
CA ALA A 303 11.66 7.20 13.87
C ALA A 303 12.99 7.22 13.08
N ARG A 304 13.28 8.32 12.35
CA ARG A 304 14.59 8.50 11.68
C ARG A 304 15.72 8.76 12.66
N GLN A 305 15.47 9.56 13.71
CA GLN A 305 16.45 9.81 14.77
C GLN A 305 16.78 8.54 15.56
N GLU A 306 15.76 7.74 15.89
CA GLU A 306 15.91 6.45 16.56
C GLU A 306 16.68 5.43 15.69
N ALA A 307 16.38 5.37 14.38
CA ALA A 307 17.12 4.52 13.45
C ALA A 307 18.58 4.96 13.26
N GLN A 308 18.85 6.28 13.28
CA GLN A 308 20.21 6.82 13.22
C GLN A 308 20.99 6.58 14.51
N GLN A 309 20.34 6.63 15.68
CA GLN A 309 20.94 6.27 16.96
C GLN A 309 21.31 4.79 17.02
N GLN A 310 20.44 3.89 16.52
CA GLN A 310 20.72 2.45 16.46
C GLN A 310 21.87 2.09 15.50
N GLN A 311 22.05 2.86 14.42
CA GLN A 311 23.21 2.71 13.51
C GLN A 311 24.50 3.31 14.09
N GLY A 312 24.40 4.33 14.95
CA GLY A 312 25.54 4.86 15.69
C GLY A 312 26.07 3.90 16.75
N ASP A 313 25.19 3.26 17.53
CA ASP A 313 25.59 2.33 18.60
C ASP A 313 26.21 1.03 18.08
N SER A 314 25.85 0.59 16.87
CA SER A 314 26.46 -0.60 16.24
C SER A 314 27.85 -0.33 15.63
N SER A 315 28.25 0.94 15.49
CA SER A 315 29.59 1.34 15.02
C SER A 315 30.61 1.56 16.16
N ILE A 316 30.19 1.45 17.42
CA ILE A 316 31.04 1.67 18.60
C ILE A 316 31.53 0.33 19.22
N GLN A 317 31.03 -0.83 18.78
CA GLN A 317 31.42 -2.14 19.33
C GLN A 317 32.46 -2.93 18.52
N GLU A 318 32.98 -2.39 17.41
CA GLU A 318 34.13 -2.97 16.69
C GLU A 318 35.40 -2.15 16.95
N ASN A 319 35.91 -2.18 18.19
CA ASN A 319 37.31 -1.89 18.50
C ASN A 319 37.61 -2.20 19.97
N VAL A 320 37.92 -3.47 20.26
CA VAL A 320 38.74 -3.89 21.41
C VAL A 320 39.58 -5.06 20.88
N PRO A 321 40.92 -5.07 21.11
CA PRO A 321 41.89 -5.84 20.33
C PRO A 321 41.71 -7.36 20.36
#